data_AF-A0A522Q2S6-F1
#
_entry.id   AF-A0A522Q2S6-F1
#
_cell.length_a   1.000
_cell.length_b   1.000
_cell.length_c   1.000
_cell.angle_alpha   90.00
_cell.angle_beta   90.00
_cell.angle_gamma   90.00
#
_symmetry.space_group_name_H-M   'P 1'
#
loop_
_entity.id
_entity.type
_entity.pdbx_description
1 polymer ?
#
loop_
_entity_poly.entity_id
_entity_poly.type
_entity_poly.pdbx_seq_one_letter_code
_entity_poly.pdbx_strand_id
1 'polypeptide(L)'
;MRNGLGTLILTGLALALASVGPNIFPAAIAGYGTLNVLAKQWLIPSIVGVAVIALLARTRSPLIARSIGWGALAGGISTVALEAVRITGFHLGYMPGSLPKLMGVLLLDRFALGPNTASNIAGWAYHFWNGAAFGIIFVLLVGTKRVWAGLVYGLVIGVGFMVSPVVQSLGVGYFGLQFSIGFPTVVSLAHAAFGIALGWLARRFLGQQPSIVLSRIRLTLGHGVEEASLSHSQQ
;
A
#
# COMPACT_ATOMS: atom_id res chain seq x y z
N MET A 1 1.35 -32.35 5.79
CA MET A 1 1.97 -31.31 4.93
C MET A 1 0.93 -30.22 4.68
N ARG A 2 1.06 -29.04 5.31
CA ARG A 2 0.06 -27.95 5.16
C ARG A 2 0.28 -27.23 3.83
N ASN A 3 -0.69 -27.33 2.92
CA ASN A 3 -0.68 -26.91 1.51
C ASN A 3 -0.02 -25.53 1.26
N GLY A 4 1.26 -25.53 0.90
CA GLY A 4 2.02 -24.31 0.57
C GLY A 4 1.38 -23.52 -0.58
N LEU A 5 0.82 -24.23 -1.57
CA LEU A 5 0.09 -23.64 -2.70
C LEU A 5 -1.14 -22.84 -2.25
N GLY A 6 -1.96 -23.37 -1.33
CA GLY A 6 -3.14 -22.66 -0.83
C GLY A 6 -2.78 -21.36 -0.10
N THR A 7 -1.66 -21.36 0.63
CA THR A 7 -1.14 -20.15 1.29
C THR A 7 -0.70 -19.11 0.27
N LEU A 8 -0.02 -19.54 -0.79
CA LEU A 8 0.43 -18.67 -1.88
C LEU A 8 -0.74 -18.06 -2.65
N ILE A 9 -1.75 -18.86 -2.99
CA ILE A 9 -2.98 -18.38 -3.65
C ILE A 9 -3.67 -17.33 -2.79
N LEU A 10 -3.91 -17.62 -1.51
CA LEU A 10 -4.56 -16.65 -0.61
C LEU A 10 -3.74 -15.37 -0.45
N THR A 11 -2.41 -15.48 -0.38
CA THR A 11 -1.53 -14.32 -0.27
C THR A 11 -1.55 -13.50 -1.56
N GLY A 12 -1.49 -14.15 -2.73
CA GLY A 12 -1.58 -13.50 -4.03
C GLY A 12 -2.91 -12.77 -4.23
N LEU A 13 -4.02 -13.40 -3.87
CA LEU A 13 -5.35 -12.77 -3.91
C LEU A 13 -5.44 -11.57 -2.96
N ALA A 14 -4.94 -11.70 -1.74
CA ALA A 14 -4.91 -10.59 -0.78
C ALA A 14 -4.06 -9.41 -1.29
N LEU A 15 -2.92 -9.69 -1.91
CA LEU A 15 -2.06 -8.66 -2.52
C LEU A 15 -2.73 -7.97 -3.70
N ALA A 16 -3.35 -8.74 -4.60
CA ALA A 16 -4.07 -8.19 -5.75
C ALA A 16 -5.19 -7.24 -5.27
N LEU A 17 -6.02 -7.68 -4.32
CA LEU A 17 -7.13 -6.87 -3.81
C LEU A 17 -6.64 -5.65 -3.00
N ALA A 18 -5.61 -5.81 -2.15
CA ALA A 18 -5.02 -4.69 -1.42
C ALA A 18 -4.42 -3.64 -2.37
N SER A 19 -3.84 -4.06 -3.51
CA SER A 19 -3.26 -3.15 -4.48
C SER A 19 -4.27 -2.26 -5.20
N VAL A 20 -5.56 -2.60 -5.20
CA VAL A 20 -6.59 -1.82 -5.90
C VAL A 20 -6.68 -0.40 -5.34
N GLY A 21 -6.72 -0.25 -4.01
CA GLY A 21 -6.85 1.05 -3.34
C GLY A 21 -5.82 2.07 -3.84
N PRO A 22 -4.52 1.80 -3.69
CA PRO A 22 -3.48 2.71 -4.16
C PRO A 22 -3.44 2.96 -5.67
N ASN A 23 -3.95 2.05 -6.50
CA ASN A 23 -3.81 2.13 -7.96
C ASN A 23 -5.00 2.80 -8.68
N ILE A 24 -6.22 2.76 -8.14
CA ILE A 24 -7.37 3.36 -8.84
C ILE A 24 -7.26 4.88 -9.01
N PHE A 25 -6.57 5.58 -8.10
CA PHE A 25 -6.43 7.03 -8.22
C PHE A 25 -5.46 7.42 -9.35
N PRO A 26 -4.23 6.88 -9.41
CA PRO A 26 -3.38 7.03 -10.59
C PRO A 26 -4.07 6.59 -11.89
N ALA A 27 -4.84 5.49 -11.86
CA ALA A 27 -5.59 5.03 -13.03
C ALA A 27 -6.68 6.02 -13.47
N ALA A 28 -7.43 6.59 -12.52
CA ALA A 28 -8.43 7.61 -12.81
C ALA A 28 -7.80 8.86 -13.44
N ILE A 29 -6.69 9.32 -12.88
CA ILE A 29 -5.94 10.47 -13.40
C ILE A 29 -5.37 10.19 -14.80
N ALA A 30 -4.96 8.95 -15.07
CA ALA A 30 -4.50 8.52 -16.40
C ALA A 30 -5.62 8.35 -17.43
N GLY A 31 -6.89 8.58 -17.06
CA GLY A 31 -8.03 8.52 -17.98
C GLY A 31 -8.68 7.15 -18.15
N TYR A 32 -8.35 6.15 -17.32
CA TYR A 32 -8.98 4.82 -17.37
C TYR A 32 -10.41 4.78 -16.80
N GLY A 33 -10.91 5.90 -16.29
CA GLY A 33 -12.26 6.05 -15.74
C GLY A 33 -12.32 7.16 -14.69
N THR A 34 -13.52 7.54 -14.24
CA THR A 34 -13.63 8.46 -13.10
C THR A 34 -13.32 7.73 -11.80
N LEU A 35 -12.76 8.43 -10.81
CA LEU A 35 -12.47 7.82 -9.50
C LEU A 35 -13.75 7.31 -8.83
N ASN A 36 -14.90 7.97 -9.03
CA ASN A 36 -16.21 7.51 -8.56
C ASN A 36 -16.58 6.13 -9.14
N VAL A 37 -16.45 5.95 -10.46
CA VAL A 37 -16.77 4.69 -11.15
C VAL A 37 -15.81 3.59 -10.72
N LEU A 38 -14.51 3.88 -10.73
CA LEU A 38 -13.49 2.90 -10.31
C LEU A 38 -13.64 2.51 -8.84
N ALA A 39 -14.06 3.43 -7.97
CA ALA A 39 -14.32 3.12 -6.58
C ALA A 39 -15.49 2.14 -6.41
N LYS A 40 -16.60 2.36 -7.12
CA LYS A 40 -17.76 1.47 -7.07
C LYS A 40 -17.45 0.08 -7.64
N GLN A 41 -16.72 0.02 -8.75
CA GLN A 41 -16.45 -1.22 -9.47
C GLN A 41 -15.29 -2.03 -8.87
N TRP A 42 -14.27 -1.36 -8.32
CA TRP A 42 -13.02 -2.02 -7.91
C TRP A 42 -12.70 -1.81 -6.44
N LEU A 43 -12.76 -0.58 -5.92
CA LEU A 43 -12.38 -0.29 -4.53
C LEU A 43 -13.26 -1.01 -3.51
N ILE A 44 -14.58 -0.86 -3.63
CA ILE A 44 -15.51 -1.43 -2.66
C ILE A 44 -15.43 -2.97 -2.69
N PRO A 45 -15.49 -3.63 -3.87
CA PRO A 45 -15.32 -5.08 -3.93
C PRO A 45 -13.96 -5.55 -3.40
N SER A 46 -12.88 -4.79 -3.61
CA SER A 46 -11.56 -5.18 -3.12
C SER A 46 -11.44 -5.13 -1.60
N ILE A 47 -12.00 -4.08 -0.96
CA ILE A 47 -12.09 -3.97 0.50
C ILE A 47 -12.86 -5.17 1.07
N VAL A 48 -14.02 -5.47 0.50
CA VAL A 48 -14.86 -6.61 0.91
C VAL A 48 -14.09 -7.93 0.73
N GLY A 49 -13.44 -8.11 -0.41
CA GLY A 49 -12.66 -9.31 -0.71
C GLY A 49 -11.51 -9.53 0.29
N VAL A 50 -10.75 -8.47 0.63
CA VAL A 50 -9.69 -8.55 1.65
C VAL A 50 -10.27 -8.91 3.02
N ALA A 51 -11.40 -8.32 3.40
CA ALA A 51 -12.06 -8.63 4.67
C ALA A 51 -12.55 -10.08 4.74
N VAL A 52 -13.14 -10.60 3.65
CA VAL A 52 -13.58 -12.00 3.52
C VAL A 52 -12.39 -12.95 3.62
N ILE A 53 -11.29 -12.68 2.89
CA ILE A 53 -10.06 -13.48 2.98
C ILE A 53 -9.54 -13.49 4.42
N ALA A 54 -9.46 -12.32 5.06
CA ALA A 54 -9.00 -12.21 6.44
C ALA A 54 -9.85 -13.04 7.40
N LEU A 55 -11.19 -13.02 7.24
CA LEU A 55 -12.13 -13.78 8.08
C LEU A 55 -12.02 -15.29 7.86
N LEU A 56 -12.05 -15.74 6.61
CA LEU A 56 -11.97 -17.16 6.24
C LEU A 56 -10.60 -17.77 6.60
N ALA A 57 -9.52 -16.96 6.52
CA ALA A 57 -8.19 -17.40 6.88
C ALA A 57 -7.95 -17.48 8.40
N ARG A 58 -8.83 -16.94 9.27
CA ARG A 58 -8.56 -16.87 10.73
C ARG A 58 -8.26 -18.23 11.37
N THR A 59 -8.96 -19.27 10.94
CA THR A 59 -8.80 -20.63 11.51
C THR A 59 -7.77 -21.47 10.75
N ARG A 60 -7.81 -21.41 9.40
CA ARG A 60 -6.96 -22.26 8.55
C ARG A 60 -5.56 -21.70 8.32
N SER A 61 -5.39 -20.38 8.36
CA SER A 61 -4.14 -19.68 8.08
C SER A 61 -4.04 -18.40 8.93
N PRO A 62 -3.97 -18.53 10.27
CA PRO A 62 -4.04 -17.40 11.20
C PRO A 62 -2.94 -16.36 10.94
N LEU A 63 -1.78 -16.77 10.41
CA LEU A 63 -0.71 -15.85 10.02
C LEU A 63 -1.15 -14.89 8.91
N ILE A 64 -1.85 -15.35 7.86
CA ILE A 64 -2.36 -14.49 6.79
C ILE A 64 -3.40 -13.53 7.35
N ALA A 65 -4.39 -14.04 8.10
CA ALA A 65 -5.44 -13.22 8.69
C ALA A 65 -4.87 -12.12 9.60
N ARG A 66 -3.90 -12.48 10.47
CA ARG A 66 -3.18 -11.52 11.32
C ARG A 66 -2.37 -10.53 10.50
N SER A 67 -1.71 -10.98 9.43
CA SER A 67 -0.91 -10.10 8.56
C SER A 67 -1.79 -9.06 7.87
N ILE A 68 -2.98 -9.45 7.40
CA ILE A 68 -3.95 -8.51 6.83
C ILE A 68 -4.42 -7.52 7.90
N GLY A 69 -4.93 -8.02 9.04
CA GLY A 69 -5.50 -7.15 10.08
C GLY A 69 -4.47 -6.19 10.69
N TRP A 70 -3.33 -6.71 11.16
CA TRP A 70 -2.29 -5.90 11.79
C TRP A 70 -1.48 -5.09 10.79
N GLY A 71 -1.30 -5.58 9.56
CA GLY A 71 -0.70 -4.80 8.47
C GLY A 71 -1.57 -3.60 8.11
N ALA A 72 -2.88 -3.80 7.96
CA ALA A 72 -3.84 -2.72 7.73
C ALA A 72 -3.82 -1.68 8.84
N LEU A 73 -3.87 -2.11 10.10
CA LEU A 73 -3.83 -1.19 11.24
C LEU A 73 -2.51 -0.42 11.30
N ALA A 74 -1.37 -1.11 11.14
CA ALA A 74 -0.05 -0.46 11.14
C ALA A 74 0.07 0.57 10.00
N GLY A 75 -0.38 0.24 8.80
CA GLY A 75 -0.38 1.16 7.65
C GLY A 75 -1.31 2.35 7.85
N GLY A 76 -2.52 2.12 8.36
CA GLY A 76 -3.47 3.19 8.71
C GLY A 76 -2.88 4.17 9.72
N ILE A 77 -2.30 3.69 10.82
CA ILE A 77 -1.64 4.55 11.82
C ILE A 77 -0.42 5.25 11.24
N SER A 78 0.39 4.57 10.41
CA SER A 78 1.58 5.16 9.79
C SER A 78 1.26 6.31 8.85
N THR A 79 0.03 6.37 8.33
CA THR A 79 -0.47 7.50 7.54
C THR A 79 -0.49 8.78 8.37
N VAL A 80 -0.69 8.71 9.69
CA VAL A 80 -0.61 9.89 10.57
C VAL A 80 0.81 10.47 10.58
N ALA A 81 1.84 9.63 10.63
CA ALA A 81 3.23 10.07 10.58
C ALA A 81 3.58 10.74 9.24
N LEU A 82 3.07 10.18 8.14
CA LEU A 82 3.17 10.78 6.79
C LEU A 82 2.53 12.17 6.79
N GLU A 83 1.30 12.26 7.29
CA GLU A 83 0.50 13.47 7.26
C GLU A 83 1.06 14.57 8.15
N ALA A 84 1.68 14.24 9.28
CA ALA A 84 2.39 15.20 10.10
C ALA A 84 3.47 15.92 9.28
N VAL A 85 4.30 15.18 8.54
CA VAL A 85 5.33 15.78 7.66
C VAL A 85 4.69 16.53 6.49
N ARG A 86 3.68 15.94 5.84
CA ARG A 86 3.05 16.53 4.65
C ARG A 86 2.33 17.85 4.96
N ILE A 87 1.60 17.91 6.08
CA ILE A 87 0.86 19.10 6.52
C ILE A 87 1.84 20.20 6.90
N THR A 88 2.92 19.88 7.61
CA THR A 88 4.00 20.85 7.87
C THR A 88 4.59 21.38 6.56
N GLY A 89 4.93 20.49 5.61
CA GLY A 89 5.43 20.91 4.29
C GLY A 89 4.44 21.78 3.50
N PHE A 90 3.14 21.51 3.63
CA PHE A 90 2.08 22.35 3.04
C PHE A 90 2.06 23.76 3.64
N HIS A 91 2.12 23.89 4.97
CA HIS A 91 2.15 25.20 5.63
C HIS A 91 3.45 25.98 5.36
N LEU A 92 4.54 25.29 5.00
CA LEU A 92 5.79 25.90 4.54
C LEU A 92 5.78 26.25 3.04
N GLY A 93 4.69 25.99 2.31
CA GLY A 93 4.58 26.30 0.88
C GLY A 93 5.24 25.28 -0.05
N TYR A 94 5.68 24.13 0.45
CA TYR A 94 6.35 23.09 -0.34
C TYR A 94 5.41 22.03 -0.93
N MET A 95 4.11 22.11 -0.65
CA MET A 95 3.09 21.26 -1.26
C MET A 95 1.98 22.11 -1.91
N PRO A 96 1.50 21.75 -3.11
CA PRO A 96 0.52 22.55 -3.87
C PRO A 96 -0.90 22.49 -3.30
N GLY A 97 -1.22 21.51 -2.44
CA GLY A 97 -2.57 21.37 -1.92
C GLY A 97 -2.81 20.11 -1.08
N SER A 98 -4.10 19.90 -0.77
CA SER A 98 -4.57 18.73 -0.02
C SER A 98 -5.02 17.60 -0.95
N LEU A 99 -4.17 16.58 -1.09
CA LEU A 99 -4.49 15.37 -1.86
C LEU A 99 -5.72 14.62 -1.32
N PRO A 100 -5.90 14.41 0.01
CA PRO A 100 -7.13 13.82 0.53
C PRO A 100 -8.38 14.59 0.09
N LYS A 101 -8.33 15.92 0.11
CA LYS A 101 -9.44 16.77 -0.34
C LYS A 101 -9.77 16.55 -1.81
N LEU A 102 -8.77 16.51 -2.68
CA LEU A 102 -8.92 16.25 -4.12
C LEU A 102 -9.53 14.86 -4.36
N MET A 103 -8.97 13.81 -3.74
CA MET A 103 -9.48 12.45 -3.86
C MET A 103 -10.95 12.36 -3.44
N GLY A 104 -11.33 13.07 -2.37
CA GLY A 104 -12.71 13.16 -1.90
C GLY A 104 -13.69 13.76 -2.91
N VAL A 105 -13.29 14.87 -3.54
CA VAL A 105 -14.09 15.54 -4.59
C VAL A 105 -14.29 14.60 -5.78
N LEU A 106 -13.23 13.91 -6.21
CA LEU A 106 -13.28 12.97 -7.33
C LEU A 106 -14.06 11.69 -7.00
N LEU A 107 -13.95 11.20 -5.76
CA LEU A 107 -14.70 10.03 -5.28
C LEU A 107 -16.20 10.26 -5.27
N LEU A 108 -16.66 11.48 -4.95
CA LEU A 108 -18.08 11.82 -4.90
C LEU A 108 -18.60 12.46 -6.19
N ASP A 109 -17.77 12.52 -7.25
CA ASP A 109 -18.11 13.13 -8.53
C ASP A 109 -18.58 14.60 -8.41
N ARG A 110 -17.85 15.37 -7.60
CA ARG A 110 -18.20 16.75 -7.25
C ARG A 110 -17.26 17.79 -7.84
N PHE A 111 -16.58 17.47 -8.95
CA PHE A 111 -15.54 18.34 -9.50
C PHE A 111 -16.02 19.79 -9.72
N ALA A 112 -17.21 19.97 -10.31
CA ALA A 112 -17.80 21.29 -10.56
C ALA A 112 -18.32 22.00 -9.28
N LEU A 113 -18.58 21.25 -8.20
CA LEU A 113 -19.15 21.78 -6.96
C LEU A 113 -18.09 22.07 -5.90
N GLY A 114 -16.88 21.55 -6.08
CA GLY A 114 -15.82 21.63 -5.09
C GLY A 114 -16.06 20.80 -3.82
N PRO A 115 -15.18 20.95 -2.82
CA PRO A 115 -15.19 20.13 -1.63
C PRO A 115 -16.25 20.55 -0.62
N ASN A 116 -16.85 19.56 0.05
CA ASN A 116 -17.72 19.73 1.22
C ASN A 116 -17.33 18.74 2.33
N THR A 117 -18.07 18.72 3.43
CA THR A 117 -17.81 17.82 4.57
C THR A 117 -17.79 16.35 4.15
N ALA A 118 -18.76 15.92 3.35
CA ALA A 118 -18.84 14.53 2.88
C ALA A 118 -17.65 14.14 2.00
N SER A 119 -17.26 14.99 1.04
CA SER A 119 -16.10 14.72 0.19
C SER A 119 -14.81 14.72 1.01
N ASN A 120 -14.66 15.61 1.98
CA ASN A 120 -13.49 15.62 2.85
C ASN A 120 -13.38 14.30 3.63
N ILE A 121 -14.46 13.84 4.26
CA ILE A 121 -14.48 12.56 4.97
C ILE A 121 -14.15 11.40 4.02
N ALA A 122 -14.77 11.35 2.85
CA ALA A 122 -14.53 10.29 1.86
C ALA A 122 -13.06 10.25 1.40
N GLY A 123 -12.49 11.43 1.11
CA GLY A 123 -11.10 11.56 0.67
C GLY A 123 -10.08 11.16 1.74
N TRP A 124 -10.32 11.56 2.99
CA TRP A 124 -9.50 11.13 4.13
C TRP A 124 -9.63 9.64 4.41
N ALA A 125 -10.86 9.09 4.39
CA ALA A 125 -11.07 7.65 4.55
C ALA A 125 -10.33 6.85 3.48
N TYR A 126 -10.38 7.29 2.23
CA TYR A 126 -9.63 6.67 1.14
C TYR A 126 -8.12 6.82 1.30
N HIS A 127 -7.61 7.96 1.78
CA HIS A 127 -6.18 8.14 2.08
C HIS A 127 -5.67 7.17 3.16
N PHE A 128 -6.42 7.05 4.26
CA PHE A 128 -6.10 6.09 5.32
C PHE A 128 -6.24 4.64 4.85
N TRP A 129 -7.20 4.35 3.98
CA TRP A 129 -7.32 3.04 3.35
C TRP A 129 -6.11 2.72 2.47
N ASN A 130 -5.58 3.68 1.71
CA ASN A 130 -4.35 3.48 0.94
C ASN A 130 -3.17 3.15 1.86
N GLY A 131 -3.03 3.87 2.98
CA GLY A 131 -2.04 3.52 4.00
C GLY A 131 -2.21 2.11 4.55
N ALA A 132 -3.44 1.71 4.89
CA ALA A 132 -3.76 0.37 5.35
C ALA A 132 -3.42 -0.70 4.29
N ALA A 133 -3.79 -0.48 3.04
CA ALA A 133 -3.47 -1.34 1.91
C ALA A 133 -1.96 -1.52 1.73
N PHE A 134 -1.19 -0.43 1.77
CA PHE A 134 0.28 -0.51 1.73
C PHE A 134 0.86 -1.26 2.92
N GLY A 135 0.25 -1.17 4.10
CA GLY A 135 0.65 -1.94 5.27
C GLY A 135 0.39 -3.44 5.11
N ILE A 136 -0.75 -3.84 4.54
CA ILE A 136 -1.03 -5.24 4.17
C ILE A 136 0.04 -5.75 3.20
N ILE A 137 0.29 -5.00 2.13
CA ILE A 137 1.26 -5.36 1.08
C ILE A 137 2.66 -5.53 1.69
N PHE A 138 3.10 -4.60 2.52
CA PHE A 138 4.39 -4.65 3.20
C PHE A 138 4.55 -5.94 4.02
N VAL A 139 3.58 -6.24 4.89
CA VAL A 139 3.68 -7.41 5.76
C VAL A 139 3.68 -8.72 4.96
N LEU A 140 2.86 -8.83 3.92
CA LEU A 140 2.77 -10.04 3.11
C LEU A 140 4.01 -10.25 2.21
N LEU A 141 4.51 -9.18 1.57
CA LEU A 141 5.64 -9.24 0.63
C LEU A 141 7.01 -9.19 1.31
N VAL A 142 7.18 -8.33 2.31
CA VAL A 142 8.49 -8.03 2.92
C VAL A 142 8.62 -8.69 4.29
N GLY A 143 7.52 -8.73 5.05
CA GLY A 143 7.53 -9.20 6.44
C GLY A 143 8.06 -8.13 7.41
N THR A 144 8.21 -8.51 8.68
CA THR A 144 8.43 -7.55 9.79
C THR A 144 9.78 -7.75 10.50
N LYS A 145 10.69 -8.56 9.93
CA LYS A 145 12.00 -8.87 10.54
C LYS A 145 12.89 -7.63 10.71
N ARG A 146 12.85 -6.69 9.76
CA ARG A 146 13.76 -5.53 9.68
C ARG A 146 12.97 -4.24 9.56
N VAL A 147 13.05 -3.38 10.57
CA VAL A 147 12.35 -2.07 10.58
C VAL A 147 12.80 -1.19 9.41
N TRP A 148 14.09 -1.19 9.08
CA TRP A 148 14.62 -0.41 7.96
C TRP A 148 14.05 -0.82 6.59
N ALA A 149 13.55 -2.06 6.45
CA ALA A 149 12.88 -2.46 5.21
C ALA A 149 11.59 -1.66 4.98
N GLY A 150 10.94 -1.21 6.07
CA GLY A 150 9.82 -0.28 6.01
C GLY A 150 10.23 1.08 5.45
N LEU A 151 11.38 1.63 5.86
CA LEU A 151 11.93 2.88 5.30
C LEU A 151 12.13 2.79 3.79
N VAL A 152 12.82 1.73 3.32
CA VAL A 152 13.05 1.53 1.88
C VAL A 152 11.72 1.38 1.14
N TYR A 153 10.80 0.59 1.68
CA TYR A 153 9.47 0.41 1.11
C TYR A 153 8.68 1.73 1.00
N GLY A 154 8.71 2.55 2.05
CA GLY A 154 8.10 3.88 2.06
C GLY A 154 8.69 4.76 0.95
N LEU A 155 10.02 4.86 0.88
CA LEU A 155 10.70 5.65 -0.16
C LEU A 155 10.35 5.19 -1.58
N VAL A 156 10.23 3.88 -1.82
CA VAL A 156 9.79 3.34 -3.12
C VAL A 156 8.36 3.80 -3.45
N ILE A 157 7.45 3.79 -2.48
CA ILE A 157 6.09 4.35 -2.67
C ILE A 157 6.17 5.84 -3.01
N GLY A 158 7.00 6.60 -2.30
CA GLY A 158 7.18 8.04 -2.53
C GLY A 158 7.69 8.35 -3.93
N VAL A 159 8.71 7.61 -4.39
CA VAL A 159 9.21 7.71 -5.78
C VAL A 159 8.11 7.34 -6.77
N GLY A 160 7.41 6.23 -6.55
CA GLY A 160 6.28 5.81 -7.39
C GLY A 160 5.20 6.89 -7.52
N PHE A 161 4.84 7.54 -6.40
CA PHE A 161 3.92 8.67 -6.40
C PHE A 161 4.47 9.85 -7.22
N MET A 162 5.74 10.23 -7.01
CA MET A 162 6.39 11.36 -7.71
C MET A 162 6.50 11.21 -9.23
N VAL A 163 6.59 9.98 -9.73
CA VAL A 163 6.62 9.69 -11.17
C VAL A 163 5.24 9.38 -11.75
N SER A 164 4.21 9.21 -10.91
CA SER A 164 2.87 8.82 -11.33
C SER A 164 2.13 9.93 -12.09
N PRO A 165 1.08 9.58 -12.85
CA PRO A 165 0.18 10.54 -13.49
C PRO A 165 -0.43 11.56 -12.51
N VAL A 166 -0.56 11.20 -11.22
CA VAL A 166 -1.12 12.08 -10.19
C VAL A 166 -0.31 13.37 -10.07
N VAL A 167 1.01 13.26 -9.92
CA VAL A 167 1.88 14.44 -9.76
C VAL A 167 1.93 15.24 -11.06
N GLN A 168 1.93 14.58 -12.21
CA GLN A 168 1.86 15.26 -13.50
C GLN A 168 0.55 16.06 -13.67
N SER A 169 -0.59 15.49 -13.27
CA SER A 169 -1.89 16.17 -13.37
C SER A 169 -2.06 17.39 -12.46
N LEU A 170 -1.22 17.51 -11.43
CA LEU A 170 -1.21 18.70 -10.57
C LEU A 170 -0.48 19.88 -11.25
N GLY A 171 0.08 19.68 -12.45
CA GLY A 171 0.80 20.73 -13.17
C GLY A 171 2.14 21.08 -12.53
N VAL A 172 2.70 20.19 -11.70
CA VAL A 172 3.96 20.42 -10.97
C VAL A 172 5.17 19.71 -11.60
N GLY A 173 4.97 19.04 -12.73
CA GLY A 173 6.01 18.32 -13.47
C GLY A 173 6.50 17.05 -12.78
N TYR A 174 7.41 16.32 -13.44
CA TYR A 174 8.05 15.14 -12.85
C TYR A 174 8.74 15.50 -11.54
N PHE A 175 8.56 14.64 -10.51
CA PHE A 175 9.07 14.89 -9.16
C PHE A 175 8.59 16.18 -8.50
N GLY A 176 7.63 16.92 -9.09
CA GLY A 176 7.15 18.20 -8.55
C GLY A 176 8.14 19.37 -8.71
N LEU A 177 9.18 19.21 -9.55
CA LEU A 177 10.25 20.20 -9.67
C LEU A 177 9.82 21.53 -10.31
N GLN A 178 8.72 21.57 -11.05
CA GLN A 178 8.17 22.83 -11.58
C GLN A 178 7.44 23.65 -10.51
N PHE A 179 7.07 23.01 -9.38
CA PHE A 179 6.49 23.69 -8.24
C PHE A 179 7.56 24.18 -7.27
N SER A 180 8.41 23.27 -6.77
CA SER A 180 9.50 23.58 -5.86
C SER A 180 10.40 22.36 -5.62
N ILE A 181 11.68 22.57 -5.33
CA ILE A 181 12.57 21.52 -4.78
C ILE A 181 12.10 21.01 -3.40
N GLY A 182 11.27 21.80 -2.72
CA GLY A 182 10.62 21.40 -1.47
C GLY A 182 9.63 20.25 -1.65
N PHE A 183 8.97 20.14 -2.81
CA PHE A 183 8.00 19.08 -3.07
C PHE A 183 8.61 17.68 -2.98
N PRO A 184 9.65 17.31 -3.76
CA PRO A 184 10.24 15.98 -3.68
C PRO A 184 10.89 15.72 -2.31
N THR A 185 11.38 16.78 -1.65
CA THR A 185 11.93 16.69 -0.30
C THR A 185 10.85 16.30 0.71
N VAL A 186 9.73 17.02 0.74
CA VAL A 186 8.60 16.74 1.66
C VAL A 186 8.00 15.38 1.36
N VAL A 187 7.78 15.03 0.09
CA VAL A 187 7.25 13.71 -0.28
C VAL A 187 8.17 12.59 0.20
N SER A 188 9.47 12.72 -0.01
CA SER A 188 10.45 11.71 0.43
C SER A 188 10.49 11.58 1.95
N LEU A 189 10.51 12.70 2.69
CA LEU A 189 10.49 12.69 4.16
C LEU A 189 9.18 12.12 4.72
N ALA A 190 8.04 12.48 4.13
CA ALA A 190 6.74 11.97 4.57
C ALA A 190 6.63 10.45 4.37
N HIS A 191 7.15 9.94 3.25
CA HIS A 191 7.19 8.51 2.98
C HIS A 191 8.27 7.76 3.78
N ALA A 192 9.39 8.41 4.12
CA ALA A 192 10.35 7.87 5.06
C ALA A 192 9.73 7.72 6.46
N ALA A 193 9.01 8.75 6.94
CA ALA A 193 8.28 8.71 8.21
C ALA A 193 7.22 7.61 8.22
N PHE A 194 6.42 7.51 7.15
CA PHE A 194 5.49 6.40 6.94
C PHE A 194 6.18 5.04 7.03
N GLY A 195 7.26 4.84 6.28
CA GLY A 195 7.97 3.58 6.18
C GLY A 195 8.59 3.13 7.50
N ILE A 196 9.22 4.06 8.24
CA ILE A 196 9.79 3.79 9.56
C ILE A 196 8.67 3.42 10.55
N ALA A 197 7.60 4.20 10.61
CA ALA A 197 6.46 3.94 11.47
C ALA A 197 5.82 2.58 11.16
N LEU A 198 5.64 2.26 9.88
CA LEU A 198 5.06 1.00 9.42
C LEU A 198 5.94 -0.18 9.83
N GLY A 199 7.25 -0.11 9.55
CA GLY A 199 8.19 -1.17 9.91
C GLY A 199 8.23 -1.42 11.42
N TRP A 200 8.18 -0.35 12.22
CA TRP A 200 8.17 -0.44 13.68
C TRP A 200 6.84 -0.99 14.22
N LEU A 201 5.70 -0.42 13.83
CA LEU A 201 4.36 -0.84 14.27
C LEU A 201 4.04 -2.28 13.85
N ALA A 202 4.33 -2.64 12.60
CA ALA A 202 4.07 -3.99 12.12
C ALA A 202 4.90 -5.02 12.90
N ARG A 203 6.18 -4.73 13.19
CA ARG A 203 7.01 -5.57 14.06
C ARG A 203 6.48 -5.64 15.49
N ARG A 204 5.96 -4.53 16.03
CA ARG A 204 5.37 -4.48 17.38
C ARG A 204 4.10 -5.33 17.49
N PHE A 205 3.25 -5.34 16.45
CA PHE A 205 1.98 -6.07 16.44
C PHE A 205 2.13 -7.55 16.07
N LEU A 206 3.02 -7.89 15.14
CA LEU A 206 3.18 -9.25 14.61
C LEU A 206 4.41 -10.00 15.14
N GLY A 207 5.30 -9.32 15.86
CA GLY A 207 6.63 -9.84 16.17
C GLY A 207 7.54 -9.84 14.94
N GLN A 208 8.64 -10.59 15.01
CA GLN A 208 9.54 -10.76 13.88
C GLN A 208 9.04 -11.88 12.97
N GLN A 209 8.47 -11.53 11.83
CA GLN A 209 7.99 -12.48 10.83
C GLN A 209 8.82 -12.36 9.54
N PRO A 210 9.24 -13.48 8.92
CA PRO A 210 9.75 -13.44 7.55
C PRO A 210 8.63 -13.08 6.58
N SER A 211 9.00 -12.66 5.36
CA SER A 211 8.05 -12.54 4.25
C SER A 211 7.35 -13.86 3.97
N ILE A 212 6.02 -13.85 3.86
CA ILE A 212 5.23 -15.04 3.49
C ILE A 212 5.54 -15.45 2.06
N VAL A 213 5.64 -14.47 1.14
CA VAL A 213 5.91 -14.74 -0.28
C VAL A 213 7.34 -15.25 -0.49
N LEU A 214 8.36 -14.55 0.01
CA LEU A 214 9.76 -14.91 -0.22
C LEU A 214 10.13 -16.23 0.46
N SER A 215 9.61 -16.50 1.67
CA SER A 215 9.88 -17.76 2.35
C SER A 215 9.29 -18.96 1.61
N ARG A 216 8.13 -18.81 0.97
CA ARG A 216 7.48 -19.88 0.21
C ARG A 216 8.12 -20.11 -1.15
N ILE A 217 8.48 -19.04 -1.88
CA ILE A 217 9.22 -19.15 -3.14
C ILE A 217 10.56 -19.87 -2.91
N ARG A 218 11.28 -19.54 -1.83
CA ARG A 218 12.55 -20.19 -1.50
C ARG A 218 12.39 -21.69 -1.22
N LEU A 219 11.30 -22.08 -0.55
CA LEU A 219 11.01 -23.49 -0.27
C LEU A 219 10.68 -24.27 -1.56
N THR A 220 9.87 -23.70 -2.45
CA THR A 220 9.51 -24.36 -3.71
C THR A 220 10.71 -24.49 -4.66
N LEU A 221 11.58 -23.48 -4.71
CA LEU A 221 12.79 -23.54 -5.53
C LEU A 221 13.87 -24.44 -4.93
N GLY A 222 13.96 -24.51 -3.59
CA GLY A 222 14.94 -25.36 -2.89
C GLY A 222 14.72 -26.86 -3.10
N HIS A 223 13.46 -27.32 -3.12
CA HIS A 223 13.16 -28.74 -3.37
C HIS A 223 13.45 -29.17 -4.81
N GLY A 224 13.30 -28.28 -5.80
CA GLY A 224 13.62 -28.58 -7.19
C GLY A 224 15.12 -28.83 -7.46
N VAL A 225 16.00 -28.30 -6.62
CA VAL A 225 17.46 -28.49 -6.75
C VAL A 225 17.92 -29.82 -6.13
N GLU A 226 17.31 -30.26 -5.03
CA GLU A 226 17.62 -31.56 -4.40
C GLU A 226 17.09 -32.76 -5.20
N GLU A 227 15.90 -32.67 -5.81
CA GLU A 227 15.40 -33.75 -6.68
C GLU A 227 16.26 -33.90 -7.96
N ALA A 228 16.75 -32.79 -8.52
CA ALA A 228 17.61 -32.82 -9.70
C ALA A 228 18.99 -33.45 -9.38
N SER A 229 19.56 -33.18 -8.20
CA SER A 229 20.87 -33.72 -7.81
C SER A 229 20.84 -35.22 -7.49
N LEU A 230 19.71 -35.74 -6.97
CA LEU A 230 19.51 -37.17 -6.73
C LEU A 230 19.28 -37.98 -8.01
N SER A 231 18.75 -37.35 -9.08
CA SER A 231 18.58 -38.03 -10.38
C SER A 231 19.91 -38.24 -11.12
N HIS A 232 20.93 -37.42 -10.85
CA HIS A 232 22.24 -37.51 -11.50
C HIS A 232 23.25 -38.42 -10.79
N SER A 233 22.98 -38.86 -9.55
CA SER A 233 23.87 -39.77 -8.80
C SER A 233 23.51 -41.25 -8.95
N GLN A 234 22.49 -41.58 -9.76
CA GLN A 234 22.06 -42.95 -10.05
C GLN A 234 22.35 -43.42 -11.49
N GLN A 235 23.25 -42.74 -12.20
CA GLN A 235 23.80 -43.17 -13.49
C GLN A 235 25.30 -43.37 -13.37
#